data_AF-A0A7J9W078-F1
#
_entry.id   AF-A0A7J9W078-F1
#
_cell.length_a   1.000
_cell.length_b   1.000
_cell.length_c   1.000
_cell.angle_alpha   90.00
_cell.angle_beta   90.00
_cell.angle_gamma   90.00
#
_symmetry.space_group_name_H-M   'P 1'
#
loop_
_entity.id
_entity.type
_entity.pdbx_description
1 polymer ?
#
loop_
_entity_poly.entity_id
_entity_poly.type
_entity_poly.pdbx_seq_one_letter_code
_entity_poly.pdbx_strand_id
1 'polypeptide(L)'
;MYYSLTRRYAPAGITIRPSPVAPGGERRTAVPVPQRIVHEVNAVEFGEATRYRQRRLVVGSDEVAAAFADAALAAVRPHLASPAERVRIVKPLDVVEPRSRGPEGGTFPGWLAPINRSRGGQTHVLRGAAVLAAGYLPRNQEGLVDMSGPAADLSPFSRTHNIVVEFDPAEDASWADVDAAVRRGLLRLAVHLADAAVDAEPDAVEDLAQPHRAVDPTGGLPRVGAITNLQTQGAFKDVFVYGRSMAGSLPTLIDPAEVDDGAVVSGQYGHPALRNPTYVHQNHPVVAALRARDGDDLRFAGLVLCPEPVEQAGKELMSEHAAWLCRAAGFDAVIVTKEGAGNADNDLALKVDALEAAGVPAVPLYPELSGPDGTGPPLVAGPRRGSLVSTGNYDQRVSLPAVERALGGPRLDVADVEATAAVEVPVATILGALSPLGAGRFTCRSTPPQEEPVQEGAA
;
A
#
# COMPACT_ATOMS: atom_id res chain seq x y z
N MET A 1 25.61 -44.04 -38.88
CA MET A 1 25.76 -42.89 -39.80
C MET A 1 25.44 -41.62 -39.02
N TYR A 2 26.47 -40.83 -38.71
CA TYR A 2 26.34 -39.49 -38.12
C TYR A 2 26.00 -38.51 -39.26
N TYR A 3 24.94 -37.71 -39.12
CA TYR A 3 24.72 -36.54 -39.96
C TYR A 3 25.31 -35.31 -39.28
N SER A 4 26.47 -34.88 -39.80
CA SER A 4 27.09 -33.59 -39.53
C SER A 4 26.41 -32.51 -40.38
N LEU A 5 25.84 -31.49 -39.74
CA LEU A 5 25.43 -30.24 -40.38
C LEU A 5 26.30 -29.09 -39.85
N THR A 6 27.53 -29.01 -40.34
CA THR A 6 28.32 -27.78 -40.29
C THR A 6 27.78 -26.79 -41.33
N ARG A 7 26.89 -25.88 -40.93
CA ARG A 7 26.70 -24.61 -41.65
C ARG A 7 27.37 -23.50 -40.86
N ARG A 8 28.48 -22.99 -41.41
CA ARG A 8 29.12 -21.75 -40.99
C ARG A 8 28.15 -20.61 -41.27
N TYR A 9 27.65 -19.95 -40.23
CA TYR A 9 27.03 -18.63 -40.37
C TYR A 9 28.16 -17.62 -40.55
N ALA A 10 28.25 -17.02 -41.74
CA ALA A 10 29.00 -15.78 -41.94
C ALA A 10 28.18 -14.62 -41.36
N PRO A 11 28.79 -13.60 -40.73
CA PRO A 11 28.05 -12.46 -40.21
C PRO A 11 27.57 -11.62 -41.40
N ALA A 12 26.27 -11.61 -41.66
CA ALA A 12 25.67 -10.59 -42.51
C ALA A 12 25.81 -9.26 -41.77
N GLY A 13 26.57 -8.32 -42.34
CA GLY A 13 26.72 -6.98 -41.80
C GLY A 13 25.34 -6.35 -41.59
N ILE A 14 25.03 -6.02 -40.33
CA ILE A 14 23.84 -5.27 -39.98
C ILE A 14 24.09 -3.82 -40.41
N THR A 15 23.63 -3.46 -41.59
CA THR A 15 23.55 -2.05 -42.01
C THR A 15 22.25 -1.47 -41.46
N ILE A 16 22.33 -0.78 -40.32
CA ILE A 16 21.22 0.03 -39.81
C ILE A 16 21.04 1.20 -40.79
N ARG A 17 20.01 1.15 -41.63
CA ARG A 17 19.62 2.31 -42.44
C ARG A 17 18.95 3.33 -41.50
N PRO A 18 19.40 4.59 -41.46
CA PRO A 18 18.64 5.61 -40.76
C PRO A 18 17.27 5.76 -41.43
N SER A 19 16.21 5.66 -40.64
CA SER A 19 14.86 5.98 -41.11
C SER A 19 14.83 7.45 -41.55
N PRO A 20 14.18 7.81 -42.68
CA PRO A 20 14.04 9.21 -43.05
C PRO A 20 13.24 9.92 -41.96
N VAL A 21 13.91 10.84 -41.24
CA VAL A 21 13.27 11.76 -40.30
C VAL A 21 12.29 12.60 -41.10
N ALA A 22 10.99 12.40 -40.87
CA ALA A 22 9.96 13.27 -41.41
C ALA A 22 10.22 14.70 -40.89
N PRO A 23 10.26 15.74 -41.76
CA PRO A 23 10.34 17.12 -41.31
C PRO A 23 8.96 17.52 -40.81
N GLY A 24 8.73 17.28 -39.53
CA GLY A 24 7.50 17.64 -38.84
C GLY A 24 7.75 17.51 -37.35
N GLY A 25 8.08 18.61 -36.70
CA GLY A 25 8.04 18.70 -35.26
C GLY A 25 6.62 18.50 -34.80
N GLU A 26 6.21 17.25 -34.60
CA GLU A 26 5.04 16.93 -33.81
C GLU A 26 5.31 17.51 -32.42
N ARG A 27 4.57 18.58 -32.08
CA ARG A 27 4.44 19.02 -30.70
C ARG A 27 4.00 17.79 -29.93
N ARG A 28 4.89 17.22 -29.11
CA ARG A 28 4.50 16.23 -28.10
C ARG A 28 3.38 16.89 -27.32
N THR A 29 2.16 16.40 -27.49
CA THR A 29 1.05 16.79 -26.63
C THR A 29 1.52 16.44 -25.22
N ALA A 30 1.70 17.48 -24.38
CA ALA A 30 2.07 17.27 -23.00
C ALA A 30 0.99 16.37 -22.40
N VAL A 31 1.38 15.20 -21.87
CA VAL A 31 0.45 14.39 -21.07
C VAL A 31 -0.01 15.30 -19.94
N PRO A 32 -1.32 15.55 -19.78
CA PRO A 32 -1.82 16.39 -18.71
C PRO A 32 -1.30 15.86 -17.37
N VAL A 33 -0.77 16.75 -16.53
CA VAL A 33 -0.33 16.38 -15.18
C VAL A 33 -1.53 15.73 -14.48
N PRO A 34 -1.39 14.50 -13.94
CA PRO A 34 -2.48 13.87 -13.20
C PRO A 34 -2.84 14.74 -11.99
N GLN A 35 -4.13 14.86 -11.68
CA GLN A 35 -4.62 15.66 -10.56
C GLN A 35 -5.50 14.83 -9.64
N ARG A 36 -5.40 15.05 -8.33
CA ARG A 36 -6.43 14.62 -7.38
C ARG A 36 -7.40 15.76 -7.14
N ILE A 37 -8.68 15.46 -7.32
CA ILE A 37 -9.81 16.34 -7.03
C ILE A 37 -10.36 15.90 -5.67
N VAL A 38 -9.98 16.63 -4.63
CA VAL A 38 -10.18 16.20 -3.24
C VAL A 38 -11.52 16.68 -2.73
N HIS A 39 -12.30 15.74 -2.19
CA HIS A 39 -13.57 15.95 -1.51
C HIS A 39 -13.42 15.43 -0.07
N GLU A 40 -13.41 16.33 0.90
CA GLU A 40 -13.22 15.97 2.30
C GLU A 40 -14.49 15.31 2.86
N VAL A 41 -14.36 14.19 3.57
CA VAL A 41 -15.45 13.50 4.25
C VAL A 41 -15.27 13.62 5.75
N ASN A 42 -16.19 14.36 6.38
CA ASN A 42 -16.22 14.61 7.83
C ASN A 42 -17.37 13.90 8.55
N ALA A 43 -18.26 13.26 7.79
CA ALA A 43 -19.38 12.50 8.33
C ALA A 43 -19.86 11.45 7.34
N VAL A 44 -20.25 10.29 7.87
CA VAL A 44 -20.89 9.21 7.12
C VAL A 44 -22.20 8.81 7.79
N GLU A 45 -23.22 8.50 7.01
CA GLU A 45 -24.49 7.96 7.48
C GLU A 45 -25.10 7.02 6.45
N PHE A 46 -25.99 6.12 6.89
CA PHE A 46 -26.80 5.33 5.96
C PHE A 46 -27.99 6.14 5.45
N GLY A 47 -28.42 5.86 4.22
CA GLY A 47 -29.63 6.41 3.63
C GLY A 47 -30.17 5.54 2.51
N GLU A 48 -31.19 6.05 1.83
CA GLU A 48 -31.85 5.32 0.72
C GLU A 48 -30.98 5.21 -0.53
N ALA A 49 -30.12 6.21 -0.80
CA ALA A 49 -29.26 6.25 -1.98
C ALA A 49 -27.94 6.96 -1.65
N THR A 50 -26.85 6.54 -2.31
CA THR A 50 -25.54 7.15 -2.12
C THR A 50 -25.51 8.57 -2.66
N ARG A 51 -25.01 9.50 -1.85
CA ARG A 51 -24.82 10.90 -2.24
C ARG A 51 -23.71 11.54 -1.44
N TYR A 52 -22.99 12.46 -2.06
CA TYR A 52 -22.03 13.33 -1.38
C TYR A 52 -22.50 14.78 -1.44
N ARG A 53 -22.55 15.45 -0.28
CA ARG A 53 -22.87 16.88 -0.20
C ARG A 53 -22.29 17.49 1.06
N GLN A 54 -21.65 18.66 0.93
CA GLN A 54 -21.14 19.43 2.07
C GLN A 54 -20.29 18.58 3.03
N ARG A 55 -19.34 17.83 2.47
CA ARG A 55 -18.43 16.97 3.24
C ARG A 55 -19.10 15.83 4.02
N ARG A 56 -20.34 15.48 3.68
CA ARG A 56 -21.09 14.35 4.22
C ARG A 56 -21.33 13.34 3.11
N LEU A 57 -20.95 12.08 3.38
CA LEU A 57 -21.22 10.95 2.51
C LEU A 57 -22.40 10.15 3.09
N VAL A 58 -23.49 10.06 2.33
CA VAL A 58 -24.59 9.15 2.63
C VAL A 58 -24.35 7.88 1.83
N VAL A 59 -24.43 6.73 2.50
CA VAL A 59 -24.19 5.41 1.91
C VAL A 59 -25.52 4.70 1.73
N GLY A 60 -25.86 4.33 0.49
CA GLY A 60 -27.05 3.53 0.18
C GLY A 60 -26.84 2.06 0.58
N SER A 61 -27.56 1.56 1.58
CA SER A 61 -27.35 0.19 2.08
C SER A 61 -27.59 -0.89 1.02
N ASP A 62 -28.60 -0.71 0.17
CA ASP A 62 -28.91 -1.63 -0.93
C ASP A 62 -27.83 -1.60 -2.02
N GLU A 63 -27.20 -0.44 -2.22
CA GLU A 63 -26.11 -0.27 -3.19
C GLU A 63 -24.81 -0.93 -2.70
N VAL A 64 -24.58 -0.99 -1.38
CA VAL A 64 -23.52 -1.82 -0.79
C VAL A 64 -23.77 -3.29 -1.12
N ALA A 65 -24.99 -3.79 -0.90
CA ALA A 65 -25.33 -5.18 -1.23
C ALA A 65 -25.15 -5.47 -2.72
N ALA A 66 -25.56 -4.55 -3.60
CA ALA A 66 -25.38 -4.67 -5.05
C ALA A 66 -23.89 -4.71 -5.46
N ALA A 67 -23.04 -3.87 -4.85
CA ALA A 67 -21.60 -3.87 -5.14
C ALA A 67 -20.94 -5.22 -4.81
N PHE A 68 -21.38 -5.87 -3.73
CA PHE A 68 -20.87 -7.17 -3.28
C PHE A 68 -21.62 -8.38 -3.84
N ALA A 69 -22.58 -8.19 -4.75
CA ALA A 69 -23.31 -9.32 -5.34
C ALA A 69 -22.35 -10.28 -6.08
N ASP A 70 -22.24 -11.50 -5.56
CA ASP A 70 -21.42 -12.59 -6.08
C ASP A 70 -21.93 -13.92 -5.50
N ALA A 71 -21.87 -15.02 -6.27
CA ALA A 71 -22.36 -16.33 -5.84
C ALA A 71 -21.55 -16.93 -4.69
N ALA A 72 -20.32 -16.46 -4.47
CA ALA A 72 -19.48 -16.91 -3.36
C ALA A 72 -19.89 -16.33 -1.98
N LEU A 73 -20.77 -15.32 -1.95
CA LEU A 73 -21.19 -14.63 -0.73
C LEU A 73 -22.69 -14.86 -0.48
N ALA A 74 -23.03 -15.44 0.67
CA ALA A 74 -24.42 -15.66 1.06
C ALA A 74 -25.09 -14.39 1.59
N ALA A 75 -24.33 -13.55 2.30
CA ALA A 75 -24.83 -12.31 2.87
C ALA A 75 -23.69 -11.28 3.01
N VAL A 76 -24.07 -10.00 2.98
CA VAL A 76 -23.20 -8.89 3.38
C VAL A 76 -23.95 -7.95 4.30
N ARG A 77 -23.23 -7.37 5.27
CA ARG A 77 -23.78 -6.45 6.27
C ARG A 77 -22.89 -5.21 6.35
N PRO A 78 -23.38 -4.04 5.91
CA PRO A 78 -22.64 -2.80 6.05
C PRO A 78 -22.78 -2.22 7.45
N HIS A 79 -21.69 -1.65 7.94
CA HIS A 79 -21.59 -0.93 9.21
C HIS A 79 -20.80 0.36 9.00
N LEU A 80 -21.01 1.33 9.89
CA LEU A 80 -20.22 2.56 9.93
C LEU A 80 -19.44 2.58 11.25
N ALA A 81 -18.18 3.02 11.17
CA ALA A 81 -17.32 3.28 12.30
C ALA A 81 -16.52 4.56 12.06
N SER A 82 -16.79 5.59 12.85
CA SER A 82 -16.18 6.91 12.72
C SER A 82 -15.06 7.14 13.74
N PRO A 83 -14.12 8.08 13.48
CA PRO A 83 -13.09 8.42 14.44
C PRO A 83 -13.66 8.79 15.80
N ALA A 84 -12.96 8.39 16.87
CA ALA A 84 -13.33 8.56 18.27
C ALA A 84 -14.56 7.76 18.76
N GLU A 85 -15.24 7.00 17.91
CA GLU A 85 -16.29 6.09 18.37
C GLU A 85 -15.71 4.92 19.19
N ARG A 86 -16.49 4.41 20.15
CA ARG A 86 -16.12 3.24 20.96
C ARG A 86 -16.42 1.95 20.20
N VAL A 87 -15.76 1.80 19.05
CA VAL A 87 -15.88 0.67 18.13
C VAL A 87 -14.50 0.05 17.89
N ARG A 88 -14.44 -1.29 17.90
CA ARG A 88 -13.28 -2.07 17.47
C ARG A 88 -13.63 -2.86 16.21
N ILE A 89 -12.83 -2.72 15.16
CA ILE A 89 -12.91 -3.57 13.98
C ILE A 89 -11.90 -4.69 14.18
N VAL A 90 -12.33 -5.94 14.19
CA VAL A 90 -11.46 -7.13 14.25
C VAL A 90 -11.44 -7.83 12.90
N LYS A 91 -10.42 -8.67 12.68
CA LYS A 91 -10.22 -9.43 11.44
C LYS A 91 -10.32 -8.55 10.17
N PRO A 92 -9.69 -7.36 10.15
CA PRO A 92 -9.77 -6.50 8.98
C PRO A 92 -9.03 -7.16 7.80
N LEU A 93 -9.65 -7.13 6.63
CA LEU A 93 -9.07 -7.55 5.37
C LEU A 93 -8.48 -6.33 4.66
N ASP A 94 -8.78 -6.12 3.38
CA ASP A 94 -8.32 -4.95 2.65
C ASP A 94 -9.11 -3.68 3.01
N VAL A 95 -8.45 -2.54 2.82
CA VAL A 95 -9.01 -1.19 3.01
C VAL A 95 -8.75 -0.39 1.75
N VAL A 96 -9.74 0.33 1.26
CA VAL A 96 -9.70 1.04 -0.02
C VAL A 96 -10.16 2.48 0.16
N GLU A 97 -9.42 3.45 -0.37
CA GLU A 97 -9.90 4.83 -0.42
C GLU A 97 -10.88 4.97 -1.60
N PRO A 98 -12.09 5.53 -1.39
CA PRO A 98 -13.00 5.78 -2.49
C PRO A 98 -12.39 6.77 -3.48
N ARG A 99 -12.15 6.30 -4.71
CA ARG A 99 -11.60 7.10 -5.82
C ARG A 99 -12.30 6.80 -7.13
N SER A 100 -12.59 7.84 -7.90
CA SER A 100 -13.20 7.72 -9.23
C SER A 100 -12.56 8.68 -10.23
N ARG A 101 -12.51 8.30 -11.51
CA ARG A 101 -12.19 9.20 -12.63
C ARG A 101 -13.46 9.66 -13.37
N GLY A 102 -14.60 9.60 -12.69
CA GLY A 102 -15.92 9.68 -13.30
C GLY A 102 -16.44 8.31 -13.76
N PRO A 103 -17.75 8.19 -14.03
CA PRO A 103 -18.39 6.92 -14.37
C PRO A 103 -17.79 6.20 -15.58
N GLU A 104 -17.21 6.95 -16.53
CA GLU A 104 -16.56 6.40 -17.73
C GLU A 104 -15.03 6.35 -17.64
N GLY A 105 -14.42 7.05 -16.68
CA GLY A 105 -12.97 7.23 -16.58
C GLY A 105 -12.23 6.07 -15.91
N GLY A 106 -12.93 5.33 -15.05
CA GLY A 106 -12.49 4.08 -14.42
C GLY A 106 -11.25 4.17 -13.52
N THR A 107 -11.27 3.51 -12.36
CA THR A 107 -10.10 3.27 -11.49
C THR A 107 -9.86 1.76 -11.35
N PHE A 108 -8.79 1.35 -10.67
CA PHE A 108 -8.39 -0.05 -10.53
C PHE A 108 -8.19 -0.74 -11.89
N PRO A 109 -7.17 -0.31 -12.68
CA PRO A 109 -6.90 -0.91 -13.99
C PRO A 109 -6.65 -2.42 -13.87
N GLY A 110 -7.20 -3.20 -14.81
CA GLY A 110 -7.21 -4.66 -14.78
C GLY A 110 -8.28 -5.30 -13.90
N TRP A 111 -8.97 -4.50 -13.07
CA TRP A 111 -10.11 -4.95 -12.25
C TRP A 111 -11.43 -4.38 -12.76
N LEU A 112 -11.58 -3.04 -12.66
CA LEU A 112 -12.80 -2.32 -13.01
C LEU A 112 -12.62 -1.41 -14.23
N ALA A 113 -11.37 -1.19 -14.64
CA ALA A 113 -11.01 -0.42 -15.81
C ALA A 113 -10.04 -1.19 -16.72
N PRO A 114 -10.04 -0.96 -18.04
CA PRO A 114 -9.04 -1.55 -18.92
C PRO A 114 -7.64 -1.00 -18.61
N ILE A 115 -6.61 -1.82 -18.83
CA ILE A 115 -5.20 -1.44 -18.60
C ILE A 115 -4.77 -0.35 -19.60
N ASN A 116 -5.23 -0.42 -20.84
CA ASN A 116 -4.90 0.52 -21.92
C ASN A 116 -5.81 1.78 -21.91
N ARG A 117 -5.95 2.41 -20.76
CA ARG A 117 -6.67 3.70 -20.60
C ARG A 117 -5.73 4.89 -20.74
N SER A 118 -6.29 6.09 -20.96
CA SER A 118 -5.48 7.31 -20.96
C SER A 118 -4.82 7.53 -19.61
N ARG A 119 -3.52 7.77 -19.62
CA ARG A 119 -2.74 8.13 -18.42
C ARG A 119 -2.88 9.63 -18.16
N GLY A 120 -2.96 9.99 -16.88
CA GLY A 120 -3.19 11.38 -16.45
C GLY A 120 -4.66 11.75 -16.34
N GLY A 121 -4.93 13.05 -16.11
CA GLY A 121 -6.26 13.58 -15.86
C GLY A 121 -6.67 13.55 -14.39
N GLN A 122 -7.94 13.86 -14.14
CA GLN A 122 -8.48 14.08 -12.80
C GLN A 122 -8.98 12.77 -12.16
N THR A 123 -8.65 12.57 -10.89
CA THR A 123 -9.18 11.50 -10.04
C THR A 123 -9.84 12.14 -8.81
N HIS A 124 -11.15 11.98 -8.68
CA HIS A 124 -11.93 12.39 -7.52
C HIS A 124 -11.63 11.46 -6.34
N VAL A 125 -11.36 12.04 -5.18
CA VAL A 125 -10.99 11.31 -3.95
C VAL A 125 -11.92 11.74 -2.82
N LEU A 126 -12.57 10.77 -2.17
CA LEU A 126 -13.28 11.02 -0.91
C LEU A 126 -12.32 10.91 0.27
N ARG A 127 -11.57 11.99 0.51
CA ARG A 127 -10.54 12.05 1.55
C ARG A 127 -11.19 11.91 2.93
N GLY A 128 -10.64 11.04 3.76
CA GLY A 128 -11.19 10.78 5.10
C GLY A 128 -12.25 9.67 5.15
N ALA A 129 -12.67 9.10 4.02
CA ALA A 129 -13.48 7.89 3.96
C ALA A 129 -12.63 6.66 3.63
N ALA A 130 -13.03 5.49 4.12
CA ALA A 130 -12.41 4.21 3.78
C ALA A 130 -13.46 3.11 3.65
N VAL A 131 -13.35 2.27 2.63
CA VAL A 131 -14.15 1.03 2.51
C VAL A 131 -13.30 -0.13 3.00
N LEU A 132 -13.79 -0.87 4.00
CA LEU A 132 -13.05 -1.90 4.70
C LEU A 132 -13.87 -3.19 4.74
N ALA A 133 -13.31 -4.33 4.38
CA ALA A 133 -13.94 -5.61 4.66
C ALA A 133 -13.41 -6.17 5.98
N ALA A 134 -14.30 -6.76 6.79
CA ALA A 134 -13.93 -7.38 8.04
C ALA A 134 -14.61 -8.74 8.16
N GLY A 135 -13.86 -9.76 8.53
CA GLY A 135 -14.40 -11.10 8.66
C GLY A 135 -13.34 -12.20 8.54
N TYR A 136 -13.81 -13.42 8.69
CA TYR A 136 -12.93 -14.58 8.63
C TYR A 136 -12.54 -14.91 7.18
N LEU A 137 -11.23 -15.00 6.95
CA LEU A 137 -10.63 -15.70 5.81
C LEU A 137 -9.51 -16.62 6.34
N PRO A 138 -9.27 -17.77 5.70
CA PRO A 138 -8.16 -18.63 6.09
C PRO A 138 -6.83 -17.87 6.03
N ARG A 139 -5.96 -18.10 7.01
CA ARG A 139 -4.64 -17.48 7.11
C ARG A 139 -4.63 -15.94 7.23
N ASN A 140 -5.79 -15.29 7.37
CA ASN A 140 -5.85 -13.93 7.89
C ASN A 140 -5.30 -13.95 9.32
N GLN A 141 -4.19 -13.25 9.54
CA GLN A 141 -3.63 -13.12 10.87
C GLN A 141 -4.46 -12.12 11.67
N GLU A 142 -4.76 -12.46 12.92
CA GLU A 142 -5.63 -11.67 13.76
C GLU A 142 -5.11 -10.23 13.88
N GLY A 143 -5.94 -9.29 13.44
CA GLY A 143 -5.65 -7.86 13.45
C GLY A 143 -6.85 -7.05 13.90
N LEU A 144 -6.61 -5.78 14.22
CA LEU A 144 -7.65 -4.87 14.68
C LEU A 144 -7.40 -3.40 14.30
N VAL A 145 -8.47 -2.63 14.34
CA VAL A 145 -8.48 -1.16 14.36
C VAL A 145 -9.38 -0.72 15.50
N ASP A 146 -8.81 -0.04 16.50
CA ASP A 146 -9.59 0.68 17.51
C ASP A 146 -9.87 2.09 17.00
N MET A 147 -11.14 2.48 16.99
CA MET A 147 -11.54 3.82 16.54
C MET A 147 -11.33 4.90 17.63
N SER A 148 -11.07 4.49 18.87
CA SER A 148 -10.81 5.37 20.01
C SER A 148 -9.78 4.78 20.98
N GLY A 149 -9.28 5.59 21.91
CA GLY A 149 -8.31 5.15 22.90
C GLY A 149 -6.87 5.07 22.36
N PRO A 150 -5.94 4.48 23.13
CA PRO A 150 -4.49 4.56 22.85
C PRO A 150 -4.07 3.95 21.52
N ALA A 151 -4.77 2.90 21.05
CA ALA A 151 -4.46 2.25 19.78
C ALA A 151 -4.99 3.00 18.54
N ALA A 152 -5.92 3.95 18.73
CA ALA A 152 -6.45 4.72 17.62
C ALA A 152 -5.33 5.51 16.93
N ASP A 153 -4.46 6.19 17.68
CA ASP A 153 -3.36 6.96 17.08
C ASP A 153 -2.32 6.11 16.33
N LEU A 154 -2.38 4.78 16.48
CA LEU A 154 -1.42 3.87 15.88
C LEU A 154 -1.85 3.44 14.47
N SER A 155 -3.14 3.15 14.25
CA SER A 155 -3.64 2.78 12.93
C SER A 155 -4.04 4.01 12.11
N PRO A 156 -3.63 4.13 10.82
CA PRO A 156 -4.12 5.21 9.97
C PRO A 156 -5.65 5.16 9.77
N PHE A 157 -6.26 3.99 9.92
CA PHE A 157 -7.67 3.74 9.65
C PHE A 157 -8.61 4.12 10.81
N SER A 158 -8.08 4.42 12.00
CA SER A 158 -8.89 5.01 13.08
C SER A 158 -9.33 6.44 12.78
N ARG A 159 -8.63 7.10 11.85
CA ARG A 159 -8.81 8.51 11.48
C ARG A 159 -9.72 8.69 10.27
N THR A 160 -10.18 7.59 9.68
CA THR A 160 -11.12 7.58 8.57
C THR A 160 -12.52 7.25 9.07
N HIS A 161 -13.53 7.74 8.37
CA HIS A 161 -14.88 7.20 8.46
C HIS A 161 -14.92 5.90 7.67
N ASN A 162 -14.99 4.78 8.38
CA ASN A 162 -14.95 3.45 7.80
C ASN A 162 -16.35 2.96 7.46
N ILE A 163 -16.56 2.64 6.19
CA ILE A 163 -17.67 1.82 5.70
C ILE A 163 -17.20 0.37 5.78
N VAL A 164 -17.56 -0.30 6.86
CA VAL A 164 -17.13 -1.67 7.16
C VAL A 164 -18.15 -2.66 6.58
N VAL A 165 -17.70 -3.62 5.79
CA VAL A 165 -18.55 -4.65 5.20
C VAL A 165 -18.18 -6.00 5.78
N GLU A 166 -19.07 -6.56 6.60
CA GLU A 166 -19.02 -7.95 7.03
C GLU A 166 -19.69 -8.85 5.98
N PHE A 167 -19.26 -10.11 5.90
CA PHE A 167 -19.78 -11.05 4.91
C PHE A 167 -19.89 -12.46 5.48
N ASP A 168 -20.82 -13.24 4.93
CA ASP A 168 -20.90 -14.68 5.15
C ASP A 168 -20.59 -15.40 3.83
N PRO A 169 -19.68 -16.40 3.83
CA PRO A 169 -19.43 -17.22 2.65
C PRO A 169 -20.66 -18.07 2.31
N ALA A 170 -20.88 -18.34 1.03
CA ALA A 170 -21.83 -19.37 0.62
C ALA A 170 -21.33 -20.77 1.00
N GLU A 171 -22.25 -21.69 1.30
CA GLU A 171 -21.95 -23.01 1.90
C GLU A 171 -20.88 -23.81 1.15
N ASP A 172 -20.93 -23.81 -0.19
CA ASP A 172 -20.02 -24.56 -1.05
C ASP A 172 -18.94 -23.68 -1.72
N ALA A 173 -18.84 -22.40 -1.34
CA ALA A 173 -17.87 -21.50 -1.95
C ALA A 173 -16.44 -21.83 -1.53
N SER A 174 -15.51 -21.87 -2.48
CA SER A 174 -14.10 -21.97 -2.15
C SER A 174 -13.63 -20.67 -1.50
N TRP A 175 -12.70 -20.74 -0.55
CA TRP A 175 -12.15 -19.53 0.08
C TRP A 175 -11.43 -18.59 -0.90
N ALA A 176 -10.93 -19.13 -2.02
CA ALA A 176 -10.37 -18.32 -3.10
C ALA A 176 -11.46 -17.50 -3.81
N ASP A 177 -12.64 -18.10 -4.05
CA ASP A 177 -13.77 -17.39 -4.64
C ASP A 177 -14.36 -16.36 -3.68
N VAL A 178 -14.44 -16.68 -2.38
CA VAL A 178 -14.87 -15.75 -1.33
C VAL A 178 -13.93 -14.53 -1.27
N ASP A 179 -12.62 -14.75 -1.20
CA ASP A 179 -11.63 -13.67 -1.21
C ASP A 179 -11.72 -12.80 -2.47
N ALA A 180 -11.84 -13.44 -3.63
CA ALA A 180 -11.98 -12.72 -4.90
C ALA A 180 -13.29 -11.90 -4.96
N ALA A 181 -14.40 -12.43 -4.43
CA ALA A 181 -15.69 -11.75 -4.35
C ALA A 181 -15.63 -10.53 -3.41
N VAL A 182 -15.08 -10.70 -2.20
CA VAL A 182 -14.90 -9.61 -1.23
C VAL A 182 -14.02 -8.51 -1.81
N ARG A 183 -12.88 -8.86 -2.43
CA ARG A 183 -11.98 -7.89 -3.06
C ARG A 183 -12.71 -7.10 -4.15
N ARG A 184 -13.40 -7.79 -5.08
CA ARG A 184 -14.16 -7.10 -6.15
C ARG A 184 -15.26 -6.21 -5.58
N GLY A 185 -15.97 -6.66 -4.54
CA GLY A 185 -17.00 -5.87 -3.86
C GLY A 185 -16.45 -4.59 -3.26
N LEU A 186 -15.32 -4.67 -2.56
CA LEU A 186 -14.62 -3.49 -2.01
C LEU A 186 -14.27 -2.47 -3.09
N LEU A 187 -13.66 -2.93 -4.19
CA LEU A 187 -13.27 -2.04 -5.28
C LEU A 187 -14.50 -1.38 -5.91
N ARG A 188 -15.56 -2.14 -6.21
CA ARG A 188 -16.79 -1.60 -6.81
C ARG A 188 -17.46 -0.58 -5.90
N LEU A 189 -17.56 -0.88 -4.60
CA LEU A 189 -18.16 0.03 -3.64
C LEU A 189 -17.32 1.32 -3.52
N ALA A 190 -15.99 1.21 -3.46
CA ALA A 190 -15.10 2.37 -3.41
C ALA A 190 -15.28 3.30 -4.63
N VAL A 191 -15.42 2.75 -5.83
CA VAL A 191 -15.70 3.55 -7.04
C VAL A 191 -17.09 4.18 -6.97
N HIS A 192 -18.11 3.39 -6.66
CA HIS A 192 -19.51 3.85 -6.57
C HIS A 192 -19.68 5.01 -5.58
N LEU A 193 -19.05 4.92 -4.40
CA LEU A 193 -19.09 6.00 -3.42
C LEU A 193 -18.42 7.28 -3.96
N ALA A 194 -17.28 7.16 -4.63
CA ALA A 194 -16.56 8.31 -5.18
C ALA A 194 -17.25 8.94 -6.39
N ASP A 195 -17.98 8.17 -7.20
CA ASP A 195 -18.80 8.69 -8.30
C ASP A 195 -19.83 9.72 -7.81
N ALA A 196 -20.34 9.57 -6.58
CA ALA A 196 -21.30 10.49 -6.00
C ALA A 196 -20.76 11.91 -5.74
N ALA A 197 -19.44 12.12 -5.85
CA ALA A 197 -18.78 13.42 -5.68
C ALA A 197 -18.21 14.01 -6.98
N VAL A 198 -18.42 13.36 -8.14
CA VAL A 198 -17.83 13.82 -9.41
C VAL A 198 -18.33 15.22 -9.82
N ASP A 199 -19.61 15.51 -9.57
CA ASP A 199 -20.23 16.80 -9.88
C ASP A 199 -20.14 17.83 -8.72
N ALA A 200 -19.50 17.45 -7.60
CA ALA A 200 -19.33 18.36 -6.46
C ALA A 200 -18.12 19.28 -6.66
N GLU A 201 -18.20 20.50 -6.10
CA GLU A 201 -17.05 21.41 -6.04
C GLU A 201 -15.97 20.80 -5.11
N PRO A 202 -14.70 20.69 -5.55
CA PRO A 202 -13.64 20.14 -4.72
C PRO A 202 -13.24 21.07 -3.57
N ASP A 203 -12.80 20.46 -2.48
CA ASP A 203 -12.17 21.16 -1.35
C ASP A 203 -10.71 21.52 -1.64
N ALA A 204 -10.03 20.70 -2.45
CA ALA A 204 -8.67 20.97 -2.93
C ALA A 204 -8.40 20.28 -4.28
N VAL A 205 -7.43 20.81 -5.02
CA VAL A 205 -6.87 20.19 -6.23
C VAL A 205 -5.38 19.98 -6.00
N GLU A 206 -4.93 18.74 -6.06
CA GLU A 206 -3.52 18.36 -5.88
C GLU A 206 -2.92 17.93 -7.23
N ASP A 207 -1.88 18.63 -7.70
CA ASP A 207 -1.11 18.19 -8.87
C ASP A 207 -0.15 17.06 -8.48
N LEU A 208 -0.20 15.95 -9.21
CA LEU A 208 0.69 14.80 -8.99
C LEU A 208 1.92 14.91 -9.89
N ALA A 209 2.96 15.52 -9.33
CA ALA A 209 4.27 15.62 -9.98
C ALA A 209 4.74 14.26 -10.50
N GLN A 210 5.17 14.27 -11.75
CA GLN A 210 5.67 13.11 -12.48
C GLN A 210 7.16 12.91 -12.18
N PRO A 211 7.66 11.66 -12.12
CA PRO A 211 9.09 11.42 -11.97
C PRO A 211 9.92 12.01 -13.11
N HIS A 212 11.12 12.47 -12.79
CA HIS A 212 12.13 12.89 -13.76
C HIS A 212 12.65 11.70 -14.53
N ARG A 213 12.70 11.82 -15.86
CA ARG A 213 13.35 10.84 -16.72
C ARG A 213 14.86 10.96 -16.62
N ALA A 214 15.58 9.90 -16.97
CA ALA A 214 17.04 9.88 -16.94
C ALA A 214 17.71 10.99 -17.79
N VAL A 215 17.00 11.47 -18.80
CA VAL A 215 17.47 12.54 -19.70
C VAL A 215 17.19 13.95 -19.19
N ASP A 216 16.36 14.09 -18.16
CA ASP A 216 15.92 15.39 -17.67
C ASP A 216 17.04 16.03 -16.82
N PRO A 217 17.33 17.34 -16.98
CA PRO A 217 18.35 18.01 -16.20
C PRO A 217 18.07 17.96 -14.69
N THR A 218 19.04 17.51 -13.90
CA THR A 218 18.84 17.40 -12.45
C THR A 218 19.11 18.70 -11.70
N GLY A 219 19.88 19.62 -12.31
CA GLY A 219 20.38 20.82 -11.64
C GLY A 219 21.47 20.51 -10.60
N GLY A 220 22.12 19.34 -10.69
CA GLY A 220 23.12 18.89 -9.72
C GLY A 220 22.53 18.18 -8.50
N LEU A 221 21.20 18.08 -8.41
CA LEU A 221 20.51 17.32 -7.35
C LEU A 221 20.57 15.81 -7.62
N PRO A 222 20.65 14.96 -6.57
CA PRO A 222 20.63 13.51 -6.71
C PRO A 222 19.25 13.00 -7.13
N ARG A 223 19.22 12.00 -8.00
CA ARG A 223 18.01 11.32 -8.48
C ARG A 223 17.63 10.20 -7.51
N VAL A 224 16.59 10.43 -6.70
CA VAL A 224 16.16 9.49 -5.67
C VAL A 224 14.87 8.80 -6.10
N GLY A 225 14.88 7.47 -6.12
CA GLY A 225 13.70 6.65 -6.41
C GLY A 225 13.22 5.86 -5.19
N ALA A 226 12.19 5.05 -5.39
CA ALA A 226 11.71 4.10 -4.40
C ALA A 226 11.56 2.69 -5.00
N ILE A 227 11.79 1.67 -4.18
CA ILE A 227 11.36 0.30 -4.45
C ILE A 227 10.26 -0.04 -3.45
N THR A 228 9.11 -0.43 -3.99
CA THR A 228 8.01 -0.98 -3.22
C THR A 228 7.97 -2.47 -3.37
N ASN A 229 8.41 -3.15 -2.33
CA ASN A 229 8.31 -4.59 -2.23
C ASN A 229 6.86 -4.99 -1.93
N LEU A 230 6.36 -5.96 -2.70
CA LEU A 230 4.99 -6.46 -2.66
C LEU A 230 5.02 -7.93 -2.29
N GLN A 231 4.29 -8.31 -1.24
CA GLN A 231 4.35 -9.68 -0.75
C GLN A 231 3.70 -10.67 -1.74
N THR A 232 4.44 -11.70 -2.17
CA THR A 232 3.95 -12.74 -3.10
C THR A 232 4.25 -14.14 -2.57
N GLN A 233 3.63 -14.49 -1.45
CA GLN A 233 3.92 -15.70 -0.66
C GLN A 233 2.77 -16.72 -0.63
N GLY A 234 1.94 -16.69 -1.68
CA GLY A 234 0.84 -17.61 -1.92
C GLY A 234 -0.51 -17.11 -1.40
N ALA A 235 -1.49 -18.01 -1.34
CA ALA A 235 -2.88 -17.68 -1.02
C ALA A 235 -3.00 -16.86 0.28
N PHE A 236 -3.78 -15.77 0.22
CA PHE A 236 -4.01 -14.81 1.31
C PHE A 236 -2.78 -13.99 1.74
N LYS A 237 -1.69 -14.08 0.97
CA LYS A 237 -0.42 -13.36 1.14
C LYS A 237 0.11 -12.96 -0.23
N ASP A 238 -0.73 -12.31 -1.02
CA ASP A 238 -0.43 -11.94 -2.40
C ASP A 238 -0.83 -10.49 -2.68
N VAL A 239 -0.21 -9.87 -3.67
CA VAL A 239 -0.54 -8.50 -4.08
C VAL A 239 -0.71 -8.46 -5.59
N PHE A 240 -1.75 -7.77 -6.03
CA PHE A 240 -2.18 -7.75 -7.41
C PHE A 240 -1.77 -6.43 -8.07
N VAL A 241 -1.08 -6.54 -9.21
CA VAL A 241 -0.79 -5.41 -10.08
C VAL A 241 -1.55 -5.60 -11.38
N TYR A 242 -2.39 -4.63 -11.73
CA TYR A 242 -3.30 -4.70 -12.89
C TYR A 242 -4.21 -5.94 -12.94
N GLY A 243 -4.84 -6.29 -11.82
CA GLY A 243 -5.74 -7.45 -11.76
C GLY A 243 -5.04 -8.80 -11.74
N ARG A 244 -3.71 -8.84 -11.69
CA ARG A 244 -2.91 -10.08 -11.72
C ARG A 244 -1.96 -10.14 -10.54
N SER A 245 -1.78 -11.33 -9.99
CA SER A 245 -0.74 -11.57 -8.98
C SER A 245 0.61 -11.07 -9.48
N MET A 246 1.35 -10.37 -8.63
CA MET A 246 2.74 -9.98 -8.93
C MET A 246 3.69 -11.19 -8.87
N ALA A 247 3.26 -12.33 -8.31
CA ALA A 247 4.06 -13.54 -8.24
C ALA A 247 4.54 -13.97 -9.63
N GLY A 248 5.82 -14.29 -9.75
CA GLY A 248 6.46 -14.68 -11.02
C GLY A 248 6.75 -13.54 -11.99
N SER A 249 6.42 -12.29 -11.64
CA SER A 249 6.83 -11.10 -12.40
C SER A 249 8.25 -10.66 -12.06
N LEU A 250 8.90 -9.91 -12.95
CA LEU A 250 10.16 -9.22 -12.64
C LEU A 250 9.88 -7.85 -12.01
N PRO A 251 10.85 -7.28 -11.26
CA PRO A 251 10.79 -5.89 -10.83
C PRO A 251 10.49 -4.96 -12.01
N THR A 252 9.55 -4.05 -11.82
CA THR A 252 9.01 -3.20 -12.89
C THR A 252 9.00 -1.74 -12.45
N LEU A 253 9.59 -0.87 -13.28
CA LEU A 253 9.49 0.57 -13.13
C LEU A 253 8.09 1.00 -13.59
N ILE A 254 7.30 1.60 -12.69
CA ILE A 254 5.92 2.00 -12.93
C ILE A 254 5.77 3.52 -12.81
N ASP A 255 4.80 4.07 -13.53
CA ASP A 255 4.33 5.43 -13.28
C ASP A 255 3.59 5.47 -11.94
N PRO A 256 4.05 6.26 -10.94
CA PRO A 256 3.40 6.30 -9.63
C PRO A 256 1.95 6.78 -9.70
N ALA A 257 1.56 7.55 -10.73
CA ALA A 257 0.16 7.95 -10.95
C ALA A 257 -0.78 6.76 -11.20
N GLU A 258 -0.26 5.62 -11.64
CA GLU A 258 -1.08 4.41 -11.76
C GLU A 258 -1.34 3.75 -10.41
N VAL A 259 -0.37 3.84 -9.48
CA VAL A 259 -0.58 3.38 -8.11
C VAL A 259 -1.62 4.25 -7.41
N ASP A 260 -1.60 5.57 -7.67
CA ASP A 260 -2.64 6.50 -7.21
C ASP A 260 -4.06 6.07 -7.68
N ASP A 261 -4.18 5.51 -8.88
CA ASP A 261 -5.46 5.04 -9.41
C ASP A 261 -5.82 3.58 -9.02
N GLY A 262 -5.05 2.96 -8.13
CA GLY A 262 -5.31 1.60 -7.66
C GLY A 262 -4.79 0.51 -8.60
N ALA A 263 -3.68 0.75 -9.32
CA ALA A 263 -3.02 -0.32 -10.07
C ALA A 263 -2.47 -1.43 -9.16
N VAL A 264 -2.18 -1.12 -7.90
CA VAL A 264 -1.77 -2.09 -6.86
C VAL A 264 -2.94 -2.30 -5.90
N VAL A 265 -3.39 -3.55 -5.77
CA VAL A 265 -4.49 -3.96 -4.88
C VAL A 265 -3.99 -5.06 -3.96
N SER A 266 -4.19 -4.89 -2.66
CA SER A 266 -3.74 -5.85 -1.65
C SER A 266 -4.63 -7.10 -1.62
N GLY A 267 -3.99 -8.27 -1.52
CA GLY A 267 -4.60 -9.53 -1.10
C GLY A 267 -3.75 -10.19 -0.02
N GLN A 268 -3.05 -9.36 0.73
CA GLN A 268 -2.14 -9.75 1.79
C GLN A 268 -2.89 -9.62 3.11
N TYR A 269 -2.97 -10.70 3.90
CA TYR A 269 -3.68 -10.71 5.18
C TYR A 269 -2.79 -11.17 6.35
N GLY A 270 -1.47 -11.08 6.20
CA GLY A 270 -0.51 -11.39 7.25
C GLY A 270 0.11 -10.14 7.86
N HIS A 271 0.63 -10.25 9.08
CA HIS A 271 1.36 -9.21 9.80
C HIS A 271 0.60 -7.88 9.81
N PRO A 272 -0.54 -7.77 10.52
CA PRO A 272 -1.43 -6.61 10.43
C PRO A 272 -0.72 -5.27 10.55
N ALA A 273 0.23 -5.13 11.48
CA ALA A 273 1.01 -3.90 11.64
C ALA A 273 1.93 -3.56 10.47
N LEU A 274 2.36 -4.55 9.69
CA LEU A 274 3.31 -4.39 8.58
C LEU A 274 2.65 -4.45 7.21
N ARG A 275 1.34 -4.74 7.18
CA ARG A 275 0.54 -4.84 5.98
C ARG A 275 0.34 -3.47 5.35
N ASN A 276 0.29 -3.44 4.03
CA ASN A 276 -0.08 -2.28 3.25
C ASN A 276 -1.41 -2.54 2.52
N PRO A 277 -2.55 -2.13 3.11
CA PRO A 277 -3.83 -2.17 2.39
C PRO A 277 -3.80 -1.33 1.11
N THR A 278 -4.73 -1.59 0.20
CA THR A 278 -4.88 -0.83 -1.06
C THR A 278 -4.93 0.68 -0.82
N TYR A 279 -5.58 1.13 0.25
CA TYR A 279 -5.61 2.52 0.71
C TYR A 279 -4.20 3.13 0.86
N VAL A 280 -3.27 2.37 1.45
CA VAL A 280 -1.89 2.84 1.67
C VAL A 280 -1.12 2.88 0.35
N HIS A 281 -1.35 1.94 -0.56
CA HIS A 281 -0.79 2.02 -1.92
C HIS A 281 -1.32 3.24 -2.68
N GLN A 282 -2.63 3.48 -2.66
CA GLN A 282 -3.26 4.67 -3.25
C GLN A 282 -2.72 5.97 -2.64
N ASN A 283 -2.28 5.95 -1.38
CA ASN A 283 -1.72 7.08 -0.64
C ASN A 283 -0.23 6.88 -0.30
N HIS A 284 0.53 6.34 -1.24
CA HIS A 284 1.91 5.89 -1.03
C HIS A 284 2.80 6.95 -0.34
N PRO A 285 3.14 6.79 0.97
CA PRO A 285 3.78 7.87 1.74
C PRO A 285 5.18 8.23 1.25
N VAL A 286 6.00 7.24 0.90
CA VAL A 286 7.34 7.49 0.32
C VAL A 286 7.25 8.26 -1.00
N VAL A 287 6.35 7.89 -1.92
CA VAL A 287 6.16 8.61 -3.18
C VAL A 287 5.67 10.03 -2.92
N ALA A 288 4.73 10.22 -1.98
CA ALA A 288 4.27 11.55 -1.60
C ALA A 288 5.41 12.43 -1.07
N ALA A 289 6.28 11.89 -0.20
CA ALA A 289 7.46 12.57 0.31
C ALA A 289 8.49 12.89 -0.80
N LEU A 290 8.74 11.96 -1.73
CA LEU A 290 9.64 12.20 -2.86
C LEU A 290 9.11 13.27 -3.81
N ARG A 291 7.80 13.27 -4.10
CA ARG A 291 7.14 14.33 -4.88
C ARG A 291 7.26 15.70 -4.19
N ALA A 292 7.07 15.76 -2.88
CA ALA A 292 7.11 17.02 -2.12
C ALA A 292 8.52 17.64 -2.05
N ARG A 293 9.58 16.82 -2.11
CA ARG A 293 10.98 17.26 -2.09
C ARG A 293 11.61 17.41 -3.48
N ASP A 294 10.87 17.08 -4.54
CA ASP A 294 11.36 17.16 -5.90
C ASP A 294 11.72 18.60 -6.28
N GLY A 295 12.98 18.80 -6.68
CA GLY A 295 13.54 20.10 -7.06
C GLY A 295 14.09 20.94 -5.91
N ASP A 296 13.93 20.51 -4.65
CA ASP A 296 14.52 21.16 -3.49
C ASP A 296 15.90 20.55 -3.17
N ASP A 297 15.91 19.29 -2.74
CA ASP A 297 17.13 18.57 -2.35
C ASP A 297 17.35 17.24 -3.11
N LEU A 298 16.38 16.85 -3.94
CA LEU A 298 16.46 15.66 -4.80
C LEU A 298 15.67 15.84 -6.09
N ARG A 299 15.85 14.91 -7.02
CA ARG A 299 14.95 14.68 -8.16
C ARG A 299 14.24 13.35 -8.00
N PHE A 300 12.92 13.34 -7.99
CA PHE A 300 12.15 12.11 -7.89
C PHE A 300 12.35 11.28 -9.16
N ALA A 301 13.04 10.15 -9.06
CA ALA A 301 13.49 9.37 -10.21
C ALA A 301 12.49 8.32 -10.69
N GLY A 302 11.58 7.87 -9.81
CA GLY A 302 10.51 6.92 -10.14
C GLY A 302 10.26 5.89 -9.05
N LEU A 303 9.37 4.94 -9.36
CA LEU A 303 8.93 3.89 -8.46
C LEU A 303 9.11 2.52 -9.12
N VAL A 304 9.79 1.60 -8.44
CA VAL A 304 9.93 0.20 -8.86
C VAL A 304 9.03 -0.66 -7.98
N LEU A 305 8.12 -1.43 -8.58
CA LEU A 305 7.41 -2.50 -7.88
C LEU A 305 8.23 -3.79 -7.95
N CYS A 306 8.41 -4.47 -6.83
CA CYS A 306 9.20 -5.69 -6.76
C CYS A 306 8.45 -6.78 -5.99
N PRO A 307 8.29 -8.00 -6.53
CA PRO A 307 7.71 -9.09 -5.75
C PRO A 307 8.67 -9.61 -4.67
N GLU A 308 8.12 -10.13 -3.58
CA GLU A 308 8.83 -10.83 -2.50
C GLU A 308 8.45 -12.32 -2.50
N PRO A 309 9.20 -13.17 -3.23
CA PRO A 309 8.96 -14.61 -3.30
C PRO A 309 9.38 -15.32 -2.00
N VAL A 310 9.06 -16.62 -1.91
CA VAL A 310 9.46 -17.44 -0.76
C VAL A 310 10.81 -18.11 -0.98
N GLU A 311 11.09 -18.63 -2.18
CA GLU A 311 12.32 -19.38 -2.44
C GLU A 311 13.55 -18.45 -2.52
N GLN A 312 14.63 -18.86 -1.85
CA GLN A 312 15.88 -18.10 -1.78
C GLN A 312 16.42 -17.66 -3.16
N ALA A 313 16.43 -18.57 -4.15
CA ALA A 313 16.87 -18.25 -5.51
C ALA A 313 15.98 -17.19 -6.17
N GLY A 314 14.69 -17.16 -5.84
CA GLY A 314 13.77 -16.10 -6.26
C GLY A 314 14.15 -14.76 -5.64
N LYS A 315 14.46 -14.73 -4.34
CA LYS A 315 14.87 -13.50 -3.64
C LYS A 315 16.14 -12.91 -4.21
N GLU A 316 17.14 -13.75 -4.49
CA GLU A 316 18.39 -13.37 -5.13
C GLU A 316 18.14 -12.79 -6.52
N LEU A 317 17.34 -13.48 -7.35
CA LEU A 317 16.99 -13.00 -8.69
C LEU A 317 16.26 -11.64 -8.65
N MET A 318 15.25 -11.48 -7.79
CA MET A 318 14.51 -10.23 -7.67
C MET A 318 15.39 -9.09 -7.17
N SER A 319 16.29 -9.37 -6.22
CA SER A 319 17.23 -8.40 -5.65
C SER A 319 18.23 -7.89 -6.69
N GLU A 320 18.88 -8.81 -7.42
CA GLU A 320 19.83 -8.48 -8.49
C GLU A 320 19.15 -7.73 -9.64
N HIS A 321 17.95 -8.17 -10.04
CA HIS A 321 17.22 -7.50 -11.12
C HIS A 321 16.73 -6.10 -10.70
N ALA A 322 16.27 -5.91 -9.46
CA ALA A 322 15.89 -4.60 -8.95
C ALA A 322 17.10 -3.63 -8.93
N ALA A 323 18.26 -4.10 -8.48
CA ALA A 323 19.49 -3.31 -8.48
C ALA A 323 19.92 -2.92 -9.90
N TRP A 324 19.89 -3.88 -10.84
CA TRP A 324 20.15 -3.61 -12.26
C TRP A 324 19.18 -2.57 -12.83
N LEU A 325 17.87 -2.70 -12.55
CA LEU A 325 16.84 -1.82 -13.05
C LEU A 325 16.99 -0.39 -12.52
N CYS A 326 17.24 -0.20 -11.23
CA CYS A 326 17.47 1.12 -10.64
C CYS A 326 18.68 1.81 -11.27
N ARG A 327 19.79 1.08 -11.47
CA ARG A 327 20.97 1.64 -12.16
C ARG A 327 20.68 1.98 -13.61
N ALA A 328 19.98 1.10 -14.34
CA ALA A 328 19.59 1.33 -15.73
C ALA A 328 18.64 2.53 -15.88
N ALA A 329 17.78 2.78 -14.89
CA ALA A 329 16.90 3.94 -14.81
C ALA A 329 17.62 5.23 -14.34
N GLY A 330 18.91 5.15 -13.98
CA GLY A 330 19.72 6.28 -13.54
C GLY A 330 19.30 6.79 -12.15
N PHE A 331 19.05 5.89 -11.20
CA PHE A 331 18.82 6.26 -9.81
C PHE A 331 20.17 6.44 -9.11
N ASP A 332 20.34 7.56 -8.41
CA ASP A 332 21.51 7.85 -7.59
C ASP A 332 21.36 7.32 -6.15
N ALA A 333 20.12 7.15 -5.68
CA ALA A 333 19.80 6.50 -4.41
C ALA A 333 18.37 5.95 -4.42
N VAL A 334 18.05 5.04 -3.50
CA VAL A 334 16.73 4.43 -3.42
C VAL A 334 16.24 4.22 -1.98
N ILE A 335 14.96 4.53 -1.74
CA ILE A 335 14.25 4.14 -0.52
C ILE A 335 13.63 2.77 -0.76
N VAL A 336 13.87 1.80 0.12
CA VAL A 336 13.37 0.43 -0.03
C VAL A 336 12.33 0.13 1.03
N THR A 337 11.10 -0.16 0.62
CA THR A 337 10.02 -0.53 1.54
C THR A 337 9.90 -2.06 1.64
N LYS A 338 9.07 -2.56 2.57
CA LYS A 338 8.85 -3.98 2.80
C LYS A 338 7.37 -4.25 3.10
N GLU A 339 6.89 -5.47 2.88
CA GLU A 339 5.58 -5.90 3.37
C GLU A 339 5.64 -7.24 4.12
N GLY A 340 5.23 -7.23 5.40
CA GLY A 340 5.30 -8.40 6.29
C GLY A 340 6.65 -8.60 6.99
N ALA A 341 6.85 -9.77 7.60
CA ALA A 341 8.06 -10.14 8.37
C ALA A 341 8.58 -11.55 8.02
N GLY A 342 9.74 -11.90 8.59
CA GLY A 342 10.40 -13.20 8.46
C GLY A 342 11.00 -13.39 7.07
N ASN A 343 10.17 -13.86 6.12
CA ASN A 343 10.61 -14.02 4.74
C ASN A 343 11.00 -12.68 4.11
N ALA A 344 10.14 -11.67 4.25
CA ALA A 344 10.34 -10.34 3.69
C ALA A 344 11.58 -9.63 4.27
N ASP A 345 12.02 -10.00 5.47
CA ASP A 345 13.26 -9.44 6.06
C ASP A 345 14.49 -9.85 5.27
N ASN A 346 14.53 -11.10 4.79
CA ASN A 346 15.61 -11.59 3.94
C ASN A 346 15.55 -10.96 2.54
N ASP A 347 14.35 -10.80 1.98
CA ASP A 347 14.14 -10.10 0.71
C ASP A 347 14.62 -8.64 0.75
N LEU A 348 14.39 -7.95 1.88
CA LEU A 348 14.88 -6.59 2.09
C LEU A 348 16.41 -6.56 2.18
N ALA A 349 17.00 -7.42 3.02
CA ALA A 349 18.44 -7.47 3.25
C ALA A 349 19.23 -7.77 1.96
N LEU A 350 18.85 -8.80 1.22
CA LEU A 350 19.50 -9.18 -0.04
C LEU A 350 19.41 -8.07 -1.09
N LYS A 351 18.28 -7.38 -1.14
CA LYS A 351 18.03 -6.30 -2.10
C LYS A 351 18.86 -5.07 -1.80
N VAL A 352 18.93 -4.66 -0.53
CA VAL A 352 19.81 -3.57 -0.09
C VAL A 352 21.26 -3.91 -0.39
N ASP A 353 21.72 -5.14 -0.11
CA ASP A 353 23.07 -5.57 -0.44
C ASP A 353 23.37 -5.50 -1.95
N ALA A 354 22.43 -5.93 -2.80
CA ALA A 354 22.58 -5.90 -4.25
C ALA A 354 22.65 -4.46 -4.79
N LEU A 355 21.82 -3.55 -4.24
CA LEU A 355 21.82 -2.13 -4.59
C LEU A 355 23.14 -1.44 -4.21
N GLU A 356 23.59 -1.65 -2.97
CA GLU A 356 24.87 -1.12 -2.47
C GLU A 356 26.05 -1.67 -3.29
N ALA A 357 26.05 -2.97 -3.62
CA ALA A 357 27.07 -3.57 -4.48
C ALA A 357 27.06 -3.01 -5.92
N ALA A 358 25.89 -2.58 -6.41
CA ALA A 358 25.72 -1.92 -7.71
C ALA A 358 26.08 -0.42 -7.68
N GLY A 359 26.45 0.13 -6.53
CA GLY A 359 26.80 1.54 -6.35
C GLY A 359 25.59 2.48 -6.23
N VAL A 360 24.42 1.94 -5.85
CA VAL A 360 23.19 2.71 -5.61
C VAL A 360 22.87 2.66 -4.12
N PRO A 361 23.23 3.69 -3.33
CA PRO A 361 22.88 3.77 -1.91
C PRO A 361 21.40 3.48 -1.64
N ALA A 362 21.13 2.60 -0.69
CA ALA A 362 19.79 2.12 -0.36
C ALA A 362 19.43 2.36 1.11
N VAL A 363 18.25 2.93 1.34
CA VAL A 363 17.72 3.21 2.69
C VAL A 363 16.45 2.39 2.91
N PRO A 364 16.53 1.22 3.57
CA PRO A 364 15.38 0.44 3.99
C PRO A 364 14.56 1.09 5.11
N LEU A 365 13.24 0.95 5.02
CA LEU A 365 12.30 1.15 6.14
C LEU A 365 12.01 -0.20 6.79
N TYR A 366 12.14 -0.30 8.12
CA TYR A 366 12.04 -1.59 8.81
C TYR A 366 11.43 -1.47 10.21
N PRO A 367 10.48 -2.34 10.57
CA PRO A 367 9.95 -2.45 11.93
C PRO A 367 10.89 -3.30 12.79
N GLU A 368 11.26 -2.85 13.98
CA GLU A 368 12.09 -3.62 14.90
C GLU A 368 11.30 -4.79 15.53
N LEU A 369 11.95 -5.93 15.75
CA LEU A 369 11.41 -7.10 16.46
C LEU A 369 12.19 -7.33 17.76
N SER A 370 12.19 -6.30 18.62
CA SER A 370 13.05 -6.22 19.80
C SER A 370 12.42 -6.80 21.07
N GLY A 371 11.34 -7.58 20.95
CA GLY A 371 10.59 -8.09 22.10
C GLY A 371 9.76 -7.02 22.82
N PRO A 372 8.88 -7.41 23.76
CA PRO A 372 7.92 -6.51 24.40
C PRO A 372 8.53 -5.30 25.13
N ASP A 373 9.75 -5.46 25.65
CA ASP A 373 10.50 -4.43 26.38
C ASP A 373 11.50 -3.66 25.50
N GLY A 374 11.65 -4.04 24.23
CA GLY A 374 12.54 -3.39 23.27
C GLY A 374 14.03 -3.68 23.47
N THR A 375 14.38 -4.68 24.28
CA THR A 375 15.80 -4.98 24.61
C THR A 375 16.42 -6.09 23.76
N GLY A 376 15.61 -6.81 22.99
CA GLY A 376 16.05 -7.89 22.12
C GLY A 376 16.78 -7.41 20.86
N PRO A 377 17.49 -8.32 20.16
CA PRO A 377 18.06 -8.01 18.86
C PRO A 377 16.98 -7.53 17.86
N PRO A 378 17.11 -6.33 17.27
CA PRO A 378 16.01 -5.71 16.54
C PRO A 378 15.74 -6.28 15.14
N LEU A 379 16.73 -6.94 14.53
CA LEU A 379 16.68 -7.41 13.15
C LEU A 379 16.62 -8.93 13.11
N VAL A 380 15.64 -9.47 12.39
CA VAL A 380 15.57 -10.90 12.03
C VAL A 380 16.63 -11.24 10.98
N ALA A 381 16.73 -10.39 9.96
CA ALA A 381 17.77 -10.40 8.94
C ALA A 381 18.09 -8.95 8.58
N GLY A 382 19.38 -8.61 8.50
CA GLY A 382 19.84 -7.26 8.19
C GLY A 382 20.77 -7.24 6.99
N PRO A 383 20.81 -6.14 6.23
CA PRO A 383 21.79 -5.98 5.16
C PRO A 383 23.22 -5.92 5.73
N ARG A 384 24.20 -6.31 4.92
CA ARG A 384 25.63 -6.26 5.28
C ARG A 384 26.18 -4.84 5.27
N ARG A 385 25.53 -3.92 4.56
CA ARG A 385 25.92 -2.52 4.36
C ARG A 385 24.69 -1.62 4.36
N GLY A 386 24.90 -0.33 4.56
CA GLY A 386 23.85 0.69 4.49
C GLY A 386 23.28 1.07 5.86
N SER A 387 22.23 1.88 5.81
CA SER A 387 21.53 2.42 6.98
C SER A 387 20.08 1.95 6.97
N LEU A 388 19.46 1.83 8.13
CA LEU A 388 18.06 1.41 8.26
C LEU A 388 17.29 2.43 9.07
N VAL A 389 16.08 2.74 8.63
CA VAL A 389 15.15 3.62 9.36
C VAL A 389 14.11 2.74 10.03
N SER A 390 14.10 2.79 11.36
CA SER A 390 13.12 2.08 12.16
C SER A 390 11.73 2.69 12.03
N THR A 391 10.72 1.85 11.89
CA THR A 391 9.29 2.24 11.94
C THR A 391 8.66 1.99 13.31
N GLY A 392 9.44 1.57 14.31
CA GLY A 392 8.96 1.24 15.67
C GLY A 392 9.06 -0.25 16.02
N ASN A 393 8.72 -0.60 17.26
CA ASN A 393 8.83 -1.97 17.78
C ASN A 393 7.54 -2.77 17.59
N TYR A 394 7.63 -3.88 16.86
CA TYR A 394 6.56 -4.82 16.54
C TYR A 394 5.95 -5.48 17.78
N ASP A 395 6.79 -5.79 18.76
CA ASP A 395 6.40 -6.58 19.93
C ASP A 395 5.91 -5.72 21.11
N GLN A 396 6.07 -4.39 21.00
CA GLN A 396 5.63 -3.43 22.01
C GLN A 396 4.17 -3.70 22.37
N ARG A 397 3.85 -3.70 23.66
CA ARG A 397 2.48 -3.93 24.11
C ARG A 397 1.69 -2.64 24.29
N VAL A 398 0.40 -2.75 24.01
CA VAL A 398 -0.56 -1.66 24.13
C VAL A 398 -1.82 -2.17 24.81
N SER A 399 -2.25 -1.45 25.84
CA SER A 399 -3.50 -1.74 26.55
C SER A 399 -4.67 -1.11 25.79
N LEU A 400 -5.64 -1.94 25.42
CA LEU A 400 -6.85 -1.53 24.75
C LEU A 400 -8.00 -1.46 25.78
N PRO A 401 -8.72 -0.33 25.88
CA PRO A 401 -9.90 -0.25 26.73
C PRO A 401 -11.05 -1.09 26.17
N ALA A 402 -12.08 -1.32 26.99
CA ALA A 402 -13.33 -1.91 26.54
C ALA A 402 -14.11 -0.94 25.65
N VAL A 403 -14.68 -1.47 24.58
CA VAL A 403 -15.48 -0.73 23.59
C VAL A 403 -16.95 -1.14 23.65
N GLU A 404 -17.83 -0.36 23.04
CA GLU A 404 -19.27 -0.62 23.07
C GLU A 404 -19.68 -1.63 22.00
N ARG A 405 -18.98 -1.65 20.87
CA ARG A 405 -19.30 -2.48 19.71
C ARG A 405 -18.04 -3.04 19.07
N ALA A 406 -18.14 -4.26 18.55
CA ALA A 406 -17.14 -4.88 17.70
C ALA A 406 -17.73 -5.19 16.32
N LEU A 407 -16.91 -5.09 15.28
CA LEU A 407 -17.24 -5.41 13.88
C LEU A 407 -16.23 -6.43 13.35
N GLY A 408 -16.65 -7.37 12.50
CA GLY A 408 -15.79 -8.40 11.90
C GLY A 408 -15.73 -9.72 12.69
N GLY A 409 -16.36 -9.77 13.86
CA GLY A 409 -16.48 -10.97 14.69
C GLY A 409 -16.68 -10.67 16.18
N PRO A 410 -17.24 -11.63 16.94
CA PRO A 410 -17.51 -11.44 18.38
C PRO A 410 -16.27 -11.61 19.26
N ARG A 411 -15.19 -12.21 18.74
CA ARG A 411 -14.00 -12.59 19.52
C ARG A 411 -12.72 -12.03 18.90
N LEU A 412 -11.77 -11.75 19.77
CA LEU A 412 -10.39 -11.43 19.44
C LEU A 412 -9.52 -12.66 19.76
N ASP A 413 -9.18 -13.43 18.72
CA ASP A 413 -8.63 -14.78 18.90
C ASP A 413 -7.21 -14.78 19.50
N VAL A 414 -6.42 -13.73 19.25
CA VAL A 414 -5.04 -13.60 19.76
C VAL A 414 -4.95 -13.56 21.29
N ALA A 415 -6.03 -13.15 21.96
CA ALA A 415 -6.11 -13.04 23.42
C ALA A 415 -7.23 -13.91 24.03
N ASP A 416 -7.98 -14.63 23.21
CA ASP A 416 -9.12 -15.48 23.60
C ASP A 416 -10.18 -14.74 24.44
N VAL A 417 -10.51 -13.50 24.05
CA VAL A 417 -11.50 -12.65 24.72
C VAL A 417 -12.62 -12.23 23.78
N GLU A 418 -13.73 -11.75 24.36
CA GLU A 418 -14.74 -11.02 23.60
C GLU A 418 -14.09 -9.79 22.93
N ALA A 419 -14.42 -9.53 21.67
CA ALA A 419 -13.82 -8.45 20.90
C ALA A 419 -14.08 -7.06 21.52
N THR A 420 -15.13 -6.91 22.33
CA THR A 420 -15.45 -5.67 23.04
C THR A 420 -14.70 -5.48 24.36
N ALA A 421 -14.01 -6.51 24.87
CA ALA A 421 -13.36 -6.47 26.17
C ALA A 421 -12.11 -5.58 26.19
N ALA A 422 -11.72 -5.14 27.39
CA ALA A 422 -10.40 -4.57 27.63
C ALA A 422 -9.35 -5.68 27.55
N VAL A 423 -8.22 -5.41 26.91
CA VAL A 423 -7.20 -6.42 26.62
C VAL A 423 -5.85 -5.76 26.35
N GLU A 424 -4.75 -6.45 26.63
CA GLU A 424 -3.42 -6.04 26.21
C GLU A 424 -2.98 -6.88 25.00
N VAL A 425 -2.52 -6.22 23.94
CA VAL A 425 -2.06 -6.86 22.70
C VAL A 425 -0.71 -6.29 22.28
N PRO A 426 0.09 -7.02 21.48
CA PRO A 426 1.24 -6.41 20.82
C PRO A 426 0.81 -5.46 19.69
N VAL A 427 1.60 -4.43 19.43
CA VAL A 427 1.40 -3.48 18.30
C VAL A 427 1.27 -4.23 16.97
N ALA A 428 1.94 -5.38 16.84
CA ALA A 428 1.79 -6.35 15.76
C ALA A 428 0.35 -6.58 15.24
N THR A 429 -0.65 -6.52 16.12
CA THR A 429 -2.06 -6.76 15.75
C THR A 429 -2.77 -5.51 15.25
N ILE A 430 -2.21 -4.31 15.42
CA ILE A 430 -2.85 -3.07 15.00
C ILE A 430 -2.57 -2.82 13.53
N LEU A 431 -3.61 -2.81 12.71
CA LEU A 431 -3.49 -2.70 11.27
C LEU A 431 -2.73 -1.43 10.85
N GLY A 432 -1.63 -1.61 10.12
CA GLY A 432 -0.83 -0.56 9.51
C GLY A 432 0.04 0.26 10.48
N ALA A 433 0.07 -0.11 11.77
CA ALA A 433 0.74 0.69 12.79
C ALA A 433 2.23 0.92 12.56
N LEU A 434 2.89 -0.05 11.92
CA LEU A 434 4.33 -0.06 11.64
C LEU A 434 4.60 -0.23 10.14
N SER A 435 3.61 0.14 9.30
CA SER A 435 3.65 -0.03 7.84
C SER A 435 5.00 0.42 7.28
N PRO A 436 5.80 -0.50 6.69
CA PRO A 436 7.10 -0.16 6.12
C PRO A 436 6.99 0.61 4.79
N LEU A 437 5.79 1.07 4.40
CA LEU A 437 5.56 2.13 3.42
C LEU A 437 5.60 3.55 4.04
N GLY A 438 5.70 3.65 5.36
CA GLY A 438 5.73 4.92 6.10
C GLY A 438 4.35 5.47 6.51
N ALA A 439 3.32 4.62 6.54
CA ALA A 439 1.96 5.05 6.94
C ALA A 439 1.74 5.03 8.47
N GLY A 440 2.60 4.32 9.21
CA GLY A 440 2.58 4.27 10.66
C GLY A 440 3.01 5.60 11.30
N ARG A 441 2.59 5.82 12.54
CA ARG A 441 2.94 7.03 13.32
C ARG A 441 4.01 6.79 14.38
N PHE A 442 4.38 5.53 14.61
CA PHE A 442 5.57 5.25 15.39
C PHE A 442 6.78 5.84 14.67
N THR A 443 7.42 6.78 15.34
CA THR A 443 8.69 7.34 14.90
C THR A 443 9.64 7.20 16.07
N CYS A 444 10.89 6.85 15.80
CA CYS A 444 11.97 6.97 16.77
C CYS A 444 12.28 8.47 16.95
N ARG A 445 11.36 9.25 17.54
CA ARG A 445 11.74 10.55 18.07
C ARG A 445 12.58 10.28 19.30
N SER A 446 13.86 10.65 19.24
CA SER A 446 14.63 10.85 20.45
C SER A 446 13.89 11.89 21.28
N THR A 447 13.28 11.47 22.38
CA THR A 447 12.97 12.41 23.44
C THR A 447 14.33 12.91 23.90
N PRO A 448 14.62 14.23 23.89
CA PRO A 448 15.84 14.72 24.52
C PRO A 448 15.88 14.15 25.94
N PRO A 449 17.03 13.67 26.43
CA PRO A 449 17.12 13.19 27.81
C PRO A 449 16.55 14.27 28.71
N GLN A 450 15.55 13.91 29.53
CA GLN A 450 15.08 14.79 30.58
C GLN A 450 16.30 15.07 31.46
N GLU A 451 16.69 16.35 31.58
CA GLU A 451 17.73 16.75 32.51
C GLU A 451 17.29 16.25 33.90
N GLU A 452 18.05 15.30 34.46
CA GLU A 452 17.86 14.91 35.85
C GLU A 452 18.02 16.17 36.71
N PRO A 453 17.11 16.43 37.67
CA PRO A 453 17.27 17.56 38.56
C PRO A 453 18.59 17.39 39.30
N VAL A 454 19.50 18.34 39.09
CA VAL A 454 20.72 18.48 39.87
C VAL A 454 20.29 18.54 41.33
N GLN A 455 20.62 17.50 42.10
CA GLN A 455 20.54 17.55 43.54
C GLN A 455 21.52 18.64 43.99
N GLU A 456 21.00 19.82 44.34
CA GLU A 456 21.76 20.79 45.11
C GLU A 456 22.15 20.12 46.42
N GLY A 457 23.44 19.78 46.51
CA GLY A 457 24.05 19.25 47.71
C GLY A 457 23.86 20.22 48.86
N ALA A 458 23.33 19.72 49.96
CA ALA A 458 23.40 20.39 51.25
C ALA A 458 24.86 20.57 51.65
N ALA A 459 25.26 21.84 51.82
CA ALA A 459 26.36 22.28 52.67
C ALA A 459 25.93 23.57 53.37
#